data_AF-A0A1G8HHC7-F1
#
_entry.id   AF-A0A1G8HHC7-F1
#
_cell.length_a   1.000
_cell.length_b   1.000
_cell.length_c   1.000
_cell.angle_alpha   90.00
_cell.angle_beta   90.00
_cell.angle_gamma   90.00
#
_symmetry.space_group_name_H-M   'P 1'
#
loop_
_entity.id
_entity.type
_entity.pdbx_description
1 polymer ?
#
loop_
_entity_poly.entity_id
_entity_poly.type
_entity_poly.pdbx_seq_one_letter_code
_entity_poly.pdbx_strand_id
1 'polypeptide(L)' 'MRKEPRLLSKTARPALKDTVDPRQVQERLVRLKLQYELLDQRISRVEEGVERPESTLAALRMRREGLRYDMECQYRRLAG' A
#
# COMPACT_ATOMS: atom_id res chain seq x y z
N MET A 1 -25.50 46.25 30.34
CA MET A 1 -25.54 45.27 29.25
C MET A 1 -24.11 44.87 28.90
N ARG A 2 -23.74 43.60 29.10
CA ARG A 2 -22.39 43.04 28.82
C ARG A 2 -22.30 42.64 27.35
N LYS A 3 -21.17 42.91 26.70
CA LYS A 3 -20.78 42.22 25.45
C LYS A 3 -19.28 41.87 25.54
N GLU A 4 -19.01 40.58 25.74
CA GLU A 4 -17.70 39.97 25.55
C GLU A 4 -17.47 39.68 24.06
N PRO A 5 -16.27 39.93 23.50
CA PRO A 5 -15.91 39.38 22.21
C PRO A 5 -15.35 37.96 22.35
N ARG A 6 -16.07 37.05 21.69
CA ARG A 6 -15.78 35.65 21.35
C ARG A 6 -14.30 35.28 21.33
N LEU A 7 -13.93 34.34 22.21
CA LEU A 7 -12.68 33.60 22.14
C LEU A 7 -12.65 32.78 20.84
N LEU A 8 -11.68 33.12 19.99
CA LEU A 8 -11.30 32.39 18.79
C LEU A 8 -10.75 31.02 19.22
N SER A 9 -11.58 29.98 19.14
CA SER A 9 -11.16 28.60 19.37
C SER A 9 -10.28 28.13 18.21
N LYS A 10 -8.98 28.43 18.33
CA LYS A 10 -7.90 27.79 17.57
C LYS A 10 -7.88 26.31 17.97
N THR A 11 -8.66 25.49 17.28
CA THR A 11 -8.48 24.04 17.29
C THR A 11 -7.19 23.73 16.54
N ALA A 12 -6.07 23.85 17.25
CA ALA A 12 -4.82 23.25 16.83
C ALA A 12 -5.07 21.74 16.73
N ARG A 13 -5.37 21.25 15.53
CA ARG A 13 -5.34 19.82 15.23
C ARG A 13 -3.92 19.37 15.56
N PRO A 14 -3.70 18.46 16.51
CA PRO A 14 -2.37 17.90 16.68
C PRO A 14 -2.04 17.21 15.35
N ALA A 15 -0.98 17.67 14.69
CA ALA A 15 -0.37 16.95 13.60
C ALA A 15 0.01 15.57 14.15
N LEU A 16 -0.81 14.57 13.85
CA LEU A 16 -0.46 13.17 14.04
C LEU A 16 0.81 12.99 13.22
N LYS A 17 1.94 12.98 13.92
CA LYS A 17 3.19 12.51 13.34
C LYS A 17 2.90 11.08 12.96
N ASP A 18 2.75 10.82 11.67
CA ASP A 18 2.73 9.50 11.04
C ASP A 18 4.02 8.79 11.49
N THR A 19 3.98 8.22 12.68
CA THR A 19 5.03 7.37 13.21
C THR A 19 4.81 6.05 12.53
N VAL A 20 5.31 5.98 11.30
CA VAL A 20 5.32 4.76 10.51
C VAL A 20 6.06 3.71 11.34
N ASP A 21 5.33 2.75 11.88
CA ASP A 21 5.92 1.69 12.67
C ASP A 21 6.72 0.77 11.73
N PRO A 22 8.05 0.67 11.90
CA PRO A 22 8.89 -0.07 10.96
C PRO A 22 8.56 -1.56 10.96
N ARG A 23 8.06 -2.12 12.08
CA ARG A 23 7.62 -3.52 12.13
C ARG A 23 6.36 -3.72 11.29
N GLN A 24 5.38 -2.82 11.40
CA GLN A 24 4.17 -2.89 10.57
C GLN A 24 4.49 -2.77 9.09
N VAL A 25 5.42 -1.90 8.70
CA VAL A 25 5.85 -1.80 7.30
C VAL A 25 6.58 -3.06 6.84
N GLN A 26 7.42 -3.64 7.70
CA GLN A 26 8.12 -4.89 7.39
C GLN A 26 7.15 -6.07 7.24
N GLU A 27 6.17 -6.21 8.12
CA GLU A 27 5.10 -7.22 7.99
C GLU A 27 4.30 -7.02 6.71
N ARG A 28 3.99 -5.77 6.36
CA ARG A 28 3.31 -5.45 5.11
C ARG A 28 4.15 -5.83 3.90
N LEU A 29 5.46 -5.57 3.92
CA LEU A 29 6.38 -5.98 2.86
C LEU A 29 6.43 -7.49 2.68
N VAL A 30 6.46 -8.27 3.76
CA VAL A 30 6.43 -9.74 3.67
C VAL A 30 5.14 -10.20 2.98
N ARG A 31 3.98 -9.64 3.36
CA ARG A 31 2.70 -9.97 2.73
C ARG A 31 2.67 -9.60 1.24
N LEU A 32 3.19 -8.42 0.89
CA LEU A 32 3.26 -7.97 -0.51
C LEU A 32 4.18 -8.85 -1.36
N LYS A 33 5.34 -9.26 -0.83
CA LYS A 33 6.25 -10.20 -1.51
C LYS A 33 5.59 -11.54 -1.79
N LEU A 34 4.92 -12.12 -0.79
CA LEU A 34 4.21 -13.39 -0.97
C LEU A 34 3.12 -13.26 -2.05
N GLN A 35 2.34 -12.18 -2.03
CA GLN A 35 1.33 -11.93 -3.07
C GLN A 35 1.94 -11.78 -4.46
N TYR A 36 3.10 -11.12 -4.56
CA TYR A 36 3.82 -10.96 -5.81
C TYR A 36 4.30 -12.30 -6.35
N GLU A 37 4.95 -13.13 -5.53
CA GLU A 37 5.47 -14.43 -5.94
C GLU A 37 4.35 -15.38 -6.39
N LEU A 38 3.24 -15.43 -5.65
CA LEU A 38 2.07 -16.24 -6.04
C LEU A 38 1.46 -15.76 -7.36
N LEU A 39 1.40 -14.44 -7.57
CA LEU A 39 0.89 -13.87 -8.82
C LEU A 39 1.85 -14.14 -9.99
N ASP A 40 3.16 -14.08 -9.75
CA ASP A 40 4.18 -14.37 -10.76
C ASP A 40 4.11 -15.83 -11.22
N GLN A 41 4.01 -16.77 -10.27
CA GLN A 41 3.79 -18.19 -10.57
C GLN A 41 2.50 -18.43 -11.34
N ARG A 42 1.42 -17.72 -10.99
CA ARG A 42 0.15 -17.80 -11.70
C ARG A 42 0.29 -17.31 -13.14
N ILE A 43 0.96 -16.17 -13.35
CA ILE A 43 1.22 -15.62 -14.68
C ILE A 43 1.99 -16.65 -15.51
N SER A 44 3.05 -17.26 -14.99
CA SER A 44 3.81 -18.30 -15.71
C SER A 44 2.93 -19.47 -16.12
N ARG A 45 2.09 -20.00 -15.22
CA ARG A 45 1.16 -21.11 -15.54
C ARG A 45 0.14 -20.73 -16.60
N VAL A 46 -0.34 -19.48 -16.58
CA VAL A 46 -1.27 -18.98 -17.60
C VAL A 46 -0.57 -18.83 -18.95
N GLU A 47 0.67 -18.34 -18.97
CA GLU A 47 1.48 -18.20 -20.18
C GLU A 47 1.83 -19.55 -20.81
N GLU A 48 2.09 -20.56 -19.99
CA GLU A 48 2.32 -21.95 -20.42
C GLU A 48 1.02 -22.66 -20.87
N GLY A 49 -0.15 -22.03 -20.69
CA GLY A 49 -1.45 -22.62 -21.00
C GLY A 49 -1.89 -23.73 -20.03
N VAL A 50 -1.21 -23.86 -18.89
CA VAL A 50 -1.52 -24.83 -17.83
C VAL A 50 -2.73 -24.38 -17.02
N GLU A 51 -2.88 -23.07 -16.79
CA GLU A 51 -3.99 -22.49 -16.04
C GLU A 51 -4.88 -21.63 -16.95
N ARG A 52 -6.20 -21.81 -16.86
CA ARG A 52 -7.16 -20.86 -17.46
C ARG A 52 -7.27 -19.62 -16.58
N PRO A 53 -6.94 -18.44 -17.08
CA PRO A 53 -6.99 -17.25 -16.25
C PRO A 53 -8.45 -16.79 -16.09
N GLU A 54 -8.80 -16.35 -14.88
CA GLU A 54 -10.12 -15.75 -14.61
C GLU A 54 -10.25 -14.34 -15.23
N SER A 55 -9.12 -13.72 -15.56
CA SER A 55 -9.01 -12.40 -16.16
C SER A 55 -7.99 -12.41 -17.28
N THR A 56 -7.81 -11.30 -18.01
CA THR A 56 -6.81 -11.27 -19.09
C THR A 56 -5.40 -11.33 -18.53
N LEU A 57 -4.45 -11.91 -19.29
CA LEU A 57 -3.03 -11.91 -18.93
C LEU A 57 -2.50 -10.49 -18.70
N ALA A 58 -3.01 -9.52 -19.47
CA ALA A 58 -2.73 -8.10 -19.28
C ALA A 58 -3.15 -7.61 -17.89
N ALA A 59 -4.34 -7.98 -17.40
CA ALA A 59 -4.81 -7.61 -16.07
C ALA A 59 -3.93 -8.21 -14.95
N LEU A 60 -3.47 -9.46 -15.12
CA LEU A 60 -2.55 -10.10 -14.16
C LEU A 60 -1.20 -9.35 -14.12
N ARG A 61 -0.65 -9.00 -15.29
CA ARG A 61 0.60 -8.21 -15.38
C ARG A 61 0.45 -6.81 -14.78
N MET A 62 -0.68 -6.14 -15.00
CA MET A 62 -0.97 -4.84 -14.35
C MET A 62 -1.01 -4.98 -12.82
N ARG A 63 -1.64 -6.03 -12.30
CA ARG A 63 -1.69 -6.29 -10.86
C ARG A 63 -0.31 -6.58 -10.28
N ARG A 64 0.56 -7.28 -11.01
CA ARG A 64 1.96 -7.53 -10.66
C ARG A 64 2.76 -6.23 -10.55
N GLU A 65 2.61 -5.33 -11.52
CA GLU A 65 3.25 -4.01 -11.46
C GLU A 65 2.72 -3.17 -10.29
N GLY A 66 1.42 -3.23 -9.99
CA GLY A 66 0.84 -2.58 -8.81
C GLY A 66 1.46 -3.08 -7.49
N LEU A 67 1.65 -4.40 -7.34
CA LEU A 67 2.32 -4.96 -6.16
C LEU A 67 3.79 -4.51 -6.06
N ARG A 68 4.48 -4.42 -7.20
CA ARG A 68 5.86 -3.91 -7.24
C ARG A 68 5.95 -2.45 -6.80
N TYR A 69 5.04 -1.60 -7.27
CA TYR A 69 4.95 -0.22 -6.85
C TYR A 69 4.64 -0.09 -5.34
N ASP A 70 3.70 -0.88 -4.83
CA ASP A 70 3.36 -0.88 -3.40
C ASP A 70 4.54 -1.26 -2.53
N MET A 71 5.34 -2.25 -2.94
CA MET A 71 6.57 -2.63 -2.26
C MET A 71 7.60 -1.50 -2.28
N GLU A 72 7.79 -0.85 -3.43
CA GLU A 72 8.68 0.32 -3.53
C GLU A 72 8.26 1.44 -2.58
N CYS A 73 6.97 1.73 -2.49
CA CYS A 73 6.44 2.69 -1.53
C CYS A 73 6.72 2.27 -0.08
N GLN A 74 6.60 1.00 0.27
CA GLN A 74 6.96 0.53 1.62
C GLN A 74 8.47 0.64 1.89
N TYR A 75 9.33 0.35 0.92
CA TYR A 75 10.77 0.54 1.08
C TYR A 75 11.14 2.01 1.29
N ARG A 76 10.54 2.93 0.52
CA ARG A 76 10.74 4.38 0.73
C ARG A 76 10.33 4.81 2.14
N ARG A 77 9.23 4.24 2.67
CA ARG A 77 8.77 4.51 4.04
C ARG A 77 9.72 3.98 5.11
N LEU A 78 10.41 2.87 4.87
CA LEU A 78 11.45 2.35 5.77
C LEU A 78 12.76 3.13 5.68
N ALA A 79 13.06 3.70 4.50
CA ALA A 79 14.30 4.44 4.27
C ALA A 79 14.34 5.81 4.97
N GLY A 80 13.19 6.36 5.35
CA GLY A 80 13.06 7.65 6.06
C GLY A 80 12.91 8.83 5.10
#